data_AF-A0A2K0UFA1-F1
#
_entry.id   AF-A0A2K0UFA1-F1
#
_cell.length_a   1.000
_cell.length_b   1.000
_cell.length_c   1.000
_cell.angle_alpha   90.00
_cell.angle_beta   90.00
_cell.angle_gamma   90.00
#
_symmetry.space_group_name_H-M   'P 1'
#
loop_
_entity.id
_entity.type
_entity.pdbx_description
1 polymer ?
#
loop_
_entity_poly.entity_id
_entity_poly.type
_entity_poly.pdbx_seq_one_letter_code
_entity_poly.pdbx_strand_id
1 'polypeptide(L)' 'MEELAPIASLQSLVLDLPPSCAEFCPAHPEYLVAGTYNLQKDDTEPAPAQEGDQNDDSAAPKPQNRNGSLIVLKVEGDDV' A
#
# COMPACT_ATOMS: atom_id res chain seq x y z
N MET A 1 10.66 28.43 -25.73
CA MET A 1 9.89 27.27 -25.26
C MET A 1 10.87 26.51 -24.39
N GLU A 2 10.75 26.63 -23.07
CA GLU A 2 11.67 25.96 -22.14
C GLU A 2 11.38 24.46 -22.15
N GLU A 3 12.43 23.67 -22.34
CA GLU A 3 12.38 22.22 -22.33
C GLU A 3 12.29 21.75 -20.87
N LEU A 4 11.17 21.16 -20.47
CA LEU A 4 11.00 20.61 -19.12
C LEU A 4 11.76 19.28 -19.05
N ALA A 5 12.98 19.32 -18.49
CA ALA A 5 13.75 18.11 -18.21
C ALA A 5 13.03 17.28 -17.12
N PRO A 6 12.92 15.95 -17.28
CA PRO A 6 12.32 15.10 -16.26
C PRO A 6 13.17 15.10 -14.99
N ILE A 7 12.51 15.23 -13.84
CA ILE A 7 13.18 15.13 -12.54
C ILE A 7 13.56 13.66 -12.32
N ALA A 8 14.86 13.39 -12.18
CA ALA A 8 15.38 12.07 -11.85
C ALA A 8 15.21 11.79 -10.35
N SER A 9 14.92 10.54 -9.99
CA SER A 9 14.90 10.12 -8.58
C SER A 9 16.31 10.11 -8.00
N LEU A 10 16.48 10.65 -6.80
CA LEU A 10 17.74 10.57 -6.05
C LEU A 10 17.86 9.24 -5.30
N GLN A 11 16.77 8.80 -4.68
CA GLN A 11 16.71 7.56 -3.88
C GLN A 11 15.35 6.87 -4.02
N SER A 12 15.35 5.56 -3.76
CA SER A 12 14.15 4.72 -3.78
C SER A 12 14.23 3.68 -2.68
N LEU A 13 13.16 3.58 -1.88
CA LEU A 13 12.99 2.55 -0.86
C LEU A 13 11.81 1.65 -1.26
N VAL A 14 12.04 0.34 -1.27
CA VAL A 14 10.99 -0.66 -1.51
C VAL A 14 10.54 -1.24 -0.18
N LEU A 15 9.23 -1.19 0.09
CA LEU A 15 8.65 -1.74 1.30
C LEU A 15 8.25 -3.21 1.11
N ASP A 16 8.28 -3.99 2.19
CA ASP A 16 7.92 -5.41 2.17
C ASP A 16 6.44 -5.64 1.85
N LEU A 17 5.58 -4.70 2.24
CA LEU A 17 4.15 -4.72 1.96
C LEU A 17 3.77 -3.55 1.05
N PRO A 18 2.78 -3.71 0.16
CA PRO A 18 2.34 -2.65 -0.73
C PRO A 18 1.97 -1.37 0.07
N PRO A 19 2.64 -0.23 -0.19
CA PRO A 19 2.22 1.02 0.41
C PRO A 19 0.84 1.38 -0.11
N SER A 20 -0.04 1.79 0.80
CA SER A 20 -1.39 2.24 0.49
C SER A 20 -1.53 3.75 0.55
N CYS A 21 -0.80 4.39 1.46
CA CYS A 21 -0.72 5.84 1.55
C CYS A 21 0.65 6.25 2.10
N ALA A 22 1.06 7.48 1.80
CA ALA A 22 2.25 8.10 2.37
C ALA A 22 1.96 9.59 2.61
N GLU A 23 2.35 10.13 3.76
CA GLU A 23 2.12 11.53 4.13
C GLU A 23 3.27 12.08 4.98
N PHE A 24 3.71 13.30 4.65
CA PHE A 24 4.65 14.06 5.49
C PHE A 24 3.92 14.69 6.67
N CYS A 25 4.54 14.68 7.85
CA CYS A 25 3.96 15.33 9.02
C CYS A 25 4.02 16.87 8.87
N PRO A 26 2.89 17.60 8.90
CA PRO A 26 2.93 19.07 8.74
C PRO A 26 3.68 19.79 9.87
N ALA A 27 3.69 19.19 11.08
CA ALA A 27 4.41 19.73 12.23
C ALA A 27 5.91 19.38 12.22
N HIS A 28 6.28 18.29 11.54
CA HIS A 28 7.66 17.80 11.43
C HIS A 28 7.93 17.32 9.99
N PRO A 29 8.20 18.25 9.06
CA PRO A 29 8.32 17.95 7.63
C PRO A 29 9.45 16.98 7.28
N GLU A 30 10.38 16.74 8.20
CA GLU A 30 11.44 15.74 8.06
C GLU A 30 10.94 14.30 8.26
N TYR A 31 9.69 14.09 8.70
CA TYR A 31 9.13 12.74 8.86
C TYR A 31 8.07 12.44 7.81
N LEU A 32 8.21 11.25 7.21
CA LEU A 32 7.25 10.63 6.31
C LEU A 32 6.66 9.41 6.99
N VAL A 33 5.33 9.29 7.00
CA VAL A 33 4.65 8.08 7.43
C VAL A 33 4.14 7.35 6.20
N ALA A 34 4.56 6.09 6.02
CA ALA A 34 4.05 5.19 5.00
C ALA A 34 3.13 4.14 5.66
N GLY A 35 1.87 4.12 5.25
CA GLY A 35 0.90 3.13 5.68
C GLY A 35 0.83 1.97 4.69
N THR A 36 0.90 0.74 5.20
CA THR A 36 0.68 -0.48 4.42
C THR A 36 -0.68 -1.07 4.73
N TYR A 37 -1.24 -1.77 3.75
CA TYR A 37 -2.52 -2.46 3.89
C TYR A 37 -2.42 -3.83 3.24
N ASN A 38 -2.89 -4.84 3.96
CA ASN A 38 -2.88 -6.21 3.49
C ASN A 38 -4.21 -6.89 3.84
N LEU A 39 -4.86 -7.42 2.80
CA LEU A 39 -6.05 -8.25 2.94
C LEU A 39 -5.60 -9.66 3.28
N GLN A 40 -5.92 -10.13 4.48
CA GLN A 40 -5.61 -11.49 4.86
C GLN A 40 -6.58 -12.44 4.16
N LYS A 41 -6.02 -13.42 3.44
CA LYS A 41 -6.77 -14.59 2.98
C LYS A 41 -6.69 -15.62 4.10
N ASP A 42 -7.82 -16.14 4.52
CA ASP A 42 -7.82 -17.26 5.46
C ASP A 42 -7.38 -18.52 4.70
N ASP A 43 -6.18 -19.03 5.01
CA ASP A 43 -5.60 -20.24 4.40
C ASP A 43 -6.38 -21.54 4.69
N THR A 44 -7.47 -21.45 5.45
CA THR A 44 -8.31 -22.60 5.81
C THR A 44 -9.36 -22.92 4.74
N GLU A 45 -9.52 -22.08 3.70
CA GLU A 45 -10.47 -22.36 2.64
C GLU A 45 -9.81 -22.67 1.30
N PRO A 46 -10.23 -23.76 0.62
CA PRO A 46 -9.75 -24.05 -0.71
C PRO A 46 -10.09 -22.87 -1.63
N ALA A 47 -9.09 -22.38 -2.36
CA ALA A 47 -9.28 -21.32 -3.34
C ALA A 47 -10.46 -21.69 -4.26
N PRO A 48 -11.48 -20.84 -4.42
CA PRO A 48 -12.48 -21.10 -5.44
C PRO A 48 -11.76 -21.02 -6.77
N ALA A 49 -11.84 -22.10 -7.55
CA ALA A 49 -11.42 -22.08 -8.93
C ALA A 49 -12.10 -20.88 -9.60
N GLN A 50 -11.30 -19.94 -10.11
CA GLN A 50 -11.83 -18.95 -11.03
C GLN A 50 -12.30 -19.70 -12.26
N GLU A 51 -13.62 -19.72 -12.50
CA GLU A 51 -14.26 -19.73 -13.81
C GLU A 51 -15.78 -19.81 -13.62
N GLY A 52 -16.52 -18.84 -14.17
CA GLY A 52 -17.96 -18.97 -14.39
C GLY A 52 -18.82 -17.99 -13.61
N ASP A 53 -19.27 -16.98 -14.34
CA ASP A 53 -20.52 -16.24 -14.14
C ASP A 53 -21.64 -17.17 -13.63
N GLN A 54 -22.02 -17.04 -12.36
CA GLN A 54 -23.28 -17.56 -11.85
C GLN A 54 -23.73 -16.75 -10.64
N ASN A 55 -24.71 -15.90 -10.93
CA ASN A 55 -25.50 -15.10 -10.04
C ASN A 55 -26.23 -15.99 -9.00
N ASP A 56 -25.60 -16.27 -7.86
CA ASP A 56 -26.29 -16.78 -6.67
C ASP A 56 -26.23 -15.72 -5.56
N ASP A 57 -27.30 -14.93 -5.50
CA ASP A 57 -27.54 -13.77 -4.64
C ASP A 57 -27.90 -14.17 -3.18
N SER A 58 -27.35 -15.29 -2.69
CA SER A 58 -27.79 -15.92 -1.44
C SER A 58 -26.70 -16.10 -0.37
N ALA A 59 -25.44 -15.78 -0.65
CA ALA A 59 -24.35 -15.89 0.32
C ALA A 59 -24.01 -14.50 0.90
N ALA A 60 -24.25 -14.30 2.20
CA ALA A 60 -23.82 -13.09 2.89
C ALA A 60 -22.30 -12.90 2.68
N PRO A 61 -21.82 -11.67 2.36
CA PRO A 61 -20.42 -11.44 2.07
C PRO A 61 -19.58 -11.82 3.29
N LYS A 62 -18.63 -12.74 3.10
CA LYS A 62 -17.72 -13.18 4.15
C LYS A 62 -16.93 -11.96 4.67
N PRO A 63 -16.81 -11.77 6.00
CA PRO A 63 -16.08 -10.64 6.55
C PRO A 63 -14.61 -10.74 6.14
N GLN A 64 -14.12 -9.71 5.44
CA GLN A 64 -12.71 -9.62 5.04
C GLN A 64 -11.87 -9.18 6.24
N ASN A 65 -10.83 -9.95 6.57
CA ASN A 65 -9.84 -9.55 7.58
C ASN A 65 -8.73 -8.70 6.95
N ARG A 66 -8.30 -7.67 7.67
CA ARG A 66 -7.41 -6.61 7.19
C ARG A 66 -6.34 -6.35 8.25
N ASN A 67 -5.08 -6.36 7.83
CA ASN A 67 -3.96 -5.93 8.66
C ASN A 67 -3.06 -4.96 7.87
N GLY A 68 -2.03 -4.44 8.54
CA GLY A 68 -1.10 -3.48 7.95
C GLY A 68 -0.08 -3.01 8.97
N SER A 69 0.77 -2.10 8.54
CA SER A 69 1.80 -1.46 9.36
C SER A 69 1.87 0.03 9.08
N LEU A 70 2.37 0.77 10.06
CA LEU A 70 2.79 2.16 9.88
C LEU A 70 4.31 2.19 10.00
N ILE A 71 4.97 2.74 8.98
CA ILE A 71 6.42 2.88 8.91
C ILE A 71 6.72 4.38 8.99
N VAL A 72 7.55 4.77 9.95
CA VAL A 72 8.01 6.15 10.12
C VAL A 72 9.41 6.24 9.56
N LEU A 73 9.58 7.08 8.54
CA LEU A 73 10.85 7.38 7.91
C LEU A 73 11.24 8.81 8.25
N LYS A 74 12.52 9.05 8.45
CA LYS A 74 13.08 10.38 8.67
C LYS A 74 13.95 10.72 7.47
N VAL A 75 13.66 11.85 6.84
CA VAL A 75 14.42 12.37 5.71
C VAL A 75 15.56 13.24 6.24
N GLU A 76 16.79 12.91 5.87
CA GLU A 76 18.01 13.65 6.22
C GLU A 76 18.68 14.16 4.95
N GLY A 77 18.31 15.36 4.51
CA GLY A 77 18.79 15.91 3.24
C GLY A 77 18.16 15.19 2.06
N ASP A 78 18.98 14.49 1.27
CA ASP A 78 18.53 13.65 0.15
C ASP A 78 18.38 12.16 0.54
N ASP A 79 18.65 11.81 1.81
CA ASP A 79 18.59 10.46 2.36
C ASP A 79 17.25 10.17 3.05
N VAL A 80 16.73 8.94 2.89
CA VAL A 80 15.47 8.43 3.47
C VAL A 80 15.65 7.05 4.12
#